data_AF-A0A356R7J0-F1
#
_entry.id   AF-A0A356R7J0-F1
#
_cell.length_a   1.000
_cell.length_b   1.000
_cell.length_c   1.000
_cell.angle_alpha   90.00
_cell.angle_beta   90.00
_cell.angle_gamma   90.00
#
_symmetry.space_group_name_H-M   'P 1'
#
loop_
_entity.id
_entity.type
_entity.pdbx_description
1 polymer ?
#
loop_
_entity_poly.entity_id
_entity_poly.type
_entity_poly.pdbx_seq_one_letter_code
_entity_poly.pdbx_strand_id
1 'polypeptide(L)' 'QPFVDIKLDIGCPLLATITRKSLAILKLHPGQKIHAQIKAVALTHDSLD' A
#
# COMPACT_ATOMS: atom_id res chain seq x y z
N GLN A 1 -6.78 -17.18 0.14
CA GLN A 1 -6.22 -16.00 -0.54
C GLN A 1 -5.18 -15.32 0.37
N PRO A 2 -3.87 -15.40 0.04
CA PRO A 2 -2.78 -15.01 0.95
C PRO A 2 -2.57 -13.49 1.06
N PHE A 3 -3.08 -12.75 0.09
CA PHE A 3 -2.98 -11.30 0.00
C PHE A 3 -4.30 -10.61 0.31
N VAL A 4 -4.21 -9.33 0.65
CA VAL A 4 -5.32 -8.41 0.87
C VAL A 4 -4.93 -7.05 0.32
N ASP A 5 -5.90 -6.38 -0.30
CA ASP A 5 -5.72 -5.03 -0.78
C ASP A 5 -6.13 -4.03 0.29
N ILE A 6 -5.34 -2.97 0.43
CA ILE A 6 -5.59 -1.86 1.34
C ILE A 6 -5.56 -0.55 0.55
N LYS A 7 -6.48 0.35 0.89
CA LYS A 7 -6.48 1.72 0.38
C LYS A 7 -5.76 2.61 1.39
N LEU A 8 -4.76 3.32 0.92
CA LEU A 8 -3.99 4.30 1.69
C LEU A 8 -4.27 5.70 1.16
N ASP A 9 -4.21 6.67 2.07
CA ASP A 9 -4.24 8.08 1.74
C ASP A 9 -2.87 8.69 2.06
N ILE A 10 -2.14 9.09 1.03
CA ILE A 10 -0.82 9.73 1.13
C ILE A 10 -0.84 11.16 0.56
N GLY A 11 -2.03 11.80 0.51
CA GLY A 11 -2.29 13.00 -0.30
C GLY A 11 -2.92 12.67 -1.66
N CYS A 12 -2.88 11.39 -2.03
CA CYS A 12 -3.65 10.79 -3.11
C CYS A 12 -4.03 9.35 -2.72
N PRO A 13 -5.07 8.75 -3.33
CA PRO A 13 -5.44 7.37 -3.05
C PRO A 13 -4.41 6.40 -3.65
N LEU A 14 -3.83 5.55 -2.81
CA LEU A 14 -2.92 4.48 -3.21
C LEU A 14 -3.55 3.12 -2.88
N LEU A 15 -3.66 2.25 -3.88
CA LEU A 15 -4.01 0.84 -3.68
C LEU A 15 -2.72 0.05 -3.47
N ALA A 16 -2.61 -0.64 -2.34
CA ALA A 16 -1.47 -1.49 -2.03
C ALA A 16 -1.94 -2.90 -1.69
N THR A 17 -1.21 -3.90 -2.15
CA THR A 17 -1.45 -5.31 -1.83
C THR A 17 -0.43 -5.79 -0.82
N ILE A 18 -0.90 -6.33 0.31
CA ILE A 18 -0.03 -6.87 1.37
C ILE A 18 -0.42 -8.30 1.73
N THR A 19 0.46 -9.01 2.42
CA THR A 19 0.11 -10.33 2.97
C THR A 19 -0.84 -10.19 4.17
N ARG A 20 -1.74 -11.15 4.36
CA ARG A 20 -2.60 -11.20 5.56
C ARG A 20 -1.79 -11.32 6.85
N LYS A 21 -0.62 -11.98 6.80
CA LYS A 21 0.31 -12.06 7.92
C LYS A 21 0.82 -10.67 8.33
N SER A 22 1.25 -9.85 7.37
CA SER A 22 1.69 -8.47 7.63
C SER A 22 0.55 -7.61 8.18
N LEU A 23 -0.68 -7.74 7.65
CA LEU A 23 -1.85 -7.02 8.15
C LEU A 23 -2.05 -7.24 9.65
N ALA A 24 -1.99 -8.51 10.09
CA ALA A 24 -2.17 -8.89 11.49
C ALA A 24 -1.01 -8.43 12.38
N ILE A 25 0.24 -8.61 11.95
CA ILE A 25 1.44 -8.22 12.72
C ILE A 25 1.50 -6.71 12.91
N LEU A 26 1.22 -5.94 11.86
CA LEU A 26 1.20 -4.48 11.90
C LEU A 26 -0.08 -3.91 12.55
N LYS A 27 -1.05 -4.77 12.86
CA LYS A 27 -2.36 -4.43 13.47
C LYS A 27 -3.10 -3.31 12.72
N LEU A 28 -2.97 -3.32 11.39
CA LEU A 28 -3.53 -2.27 10.54
C LEU A 28 -5.05 -2.25 10.64
N HIS A 29 -5.59 -1.06 10.85
CA HIS A 29 -7.02 -0.80 10.87
C HIS A 29 -7.33 0.53 10.16
N PRO A 30 -8.55 0.70 9.61
CA PRO A 30 -8.95 1.96 8.97
C PRO A 30 -8.76 3.17 9.88
N GLY A 31 -8.25 4.27 9.33
CA GLY A 31 -7.96 5.51 10.07
C GLY A 31 -6.63 5.51 10.83
N GLN A 32 -5.90 4.38 10.88
CA GLN A 32 -4.58 4.33 11.49
C GLN A 32 -3.58 5.15 10.66
N LYS A 33 -2.85 6.06 11.32
CA LYS A 33 -1.73 6.77 10.70
C LYS A 33 -0.57 5.79 10.50
N ILE A 34 -0.09 5.69 9.26
CA ILE A 34 1.03 4.82 8.88
C ILE A 34 2.01 5.56 7.98
N HIS A 35 3.18 4.95 7.74
CA HIS A 35 4.13 5.40 6.74
C HIS A 35 4.28 4.34 5.65
N ALA A 36 4.02 4.71 4.40
CA ALA A 36 4.27 3.87 3.24
C ALA A 36 5.66 4.20 2.66
N GLN A 37 6.53 3.21 2.57
CA GLN A 37 7.82 3.36 1.89
C GLN A 37 7.67 2.94 0.43
N ILE A 38 7.90 3.88 -0.48
CA ILE A 38 7.86 3.63 -1.92
C ILE A 38 9.29 3.63 -2.45
N LYS A 39 9.69 2.53 -3.10
CA LYS A 39 11.01 2.45 -3.75
C LYS A 39 10.91 3.10 -5.13
N ALA A 40 11.68 4.15 -5.38
CA ALA A 40 11.66 4.87 -6.65
C ALA A 40 11.92 3.96 -7.86
N VAL A 41 12.81 2.97 -7.73
CA VAL A 41 13.13 1.98 -8.78
C VAL A 41 11.96 1.08 -9.17
N ALA A 42 10.92 0.99 -8.35
CA ALA A 42 9.71 0.20 -8.63
C ALA A 42 8.60 1.05 -9.27
N LEU A 43 8.80 2.36 -9.42
CA LEU A 43 7.85 3.23 -10.10
C LEU A 43 8.07 3.10 -11.61
N THR A 44 7.06 2.59 -12.30
CA THR A 44 6.97 2.66 -13.76
C THR A 44 6.40 4.02 -14.15
N HIS A 45 7.08 4.71 -15.05
CA HIS A 45 6.45 5.80 -15.77
C HIS A 45 5.64 5.14 -16.89
N ASP A 46 4.31 5.17 -16.77
CA ASP A 46 3.49 5.03 -17.96
C ASP A 46 3.70 6.31 -18.76
N SER A 47 4.57 6.23 -19.77
CA SER A 47 4.55 7.21 -20.85
C SER A 47 3.18 7.08 -21.51
N LEU A 48 2.35 8.11 -21.35
CA LEU A 48 1.14 8.28 -22.15
C LEU A 48 1.59 8.66 -23.57
N ASP A 49 2.12 7.68 -24.32
CA ASP A 49 2.33 7.75 -25.77
C ASP A 49 1.20 6.98 -26.48
#